data_AF-A0A9E6FCM7-F1
#
_entry.id   AF-A0A9E6FCM7-F1
#
_cell.length_a   1.000
_cell.length_b   1.000
_cell.length_c   1.000
_cell.angle_alpha   90.00
_cell.angle_beta   90.00
_cell.angle_gamma   90.00
#
_symmetry.space_group_name_H-M   'P 1'
#
loop_
_entity.id
_entity.type
_entity.pdbx_description
1 polymer ?
#
loop_
_entity_poly.entity_id
_entity_poly.type
_entity_poly.pdbx_seq_one_letter_code
_entity_poly.pdbx_strand_id
1 'polypeptide(L)'
;MSNKLKQSIQEHAYNETKMLRHIMNSAHSQGIVPMKKQPFFMTKTFRLGLSFALVMILAIVGIFQFNTLDLFEDKAITAVYALDVNPSFEISVNKNDKVISITAINEDALKIEVEDLFGKSATSVIETLIKRSEELGFINTTDLVDDYILVSVIPMDDKQTTQTNGLEERIAEASKDSSYLQNLNVAVIKSTLIELREAEAKKIPIGLYVINGMVKEPEGEIISAKEFFSDPVNRATFQTKGVIKTDKVDRLKARILIALGKLDAIGVDTTDIKNRLITAKDKDLIDIQNEVRKLLNKHHLGSTSEVNAKDEIYI
;
A
#
# COMPACT_ATOMS: atom_id res chain seq x y z
N MET A 1 68.06 -64.82 53.48
CA MET A 1 67.23 -64.84 52.24
C MET A 1 66.99 -63.41 51.74
N SER A 2 67.97 -62.80 51.09
CA SER A 2 67.80 -61.46 50.49
C SER A 2 68.74 -61.32 49.29
N ASN A 3 68.47 -62.06 48.21
CA ASN A 3 69.22 -61.84 46.96
C ASN A 3 68.62 -62.45 45.68
N LYS A 4 67.30 -62.59 45.58
CA LYS A 4 66.64 -62.91 44.29
C LYS A 4 65.80 -61.76 43.74
N LEU A 5 65.29 -60.89 44.63
CA LEU A 5 64.51 -59.71 44.25
C LEU A 5 65.40 -58.54 43.74
N LYS A 6 66.60 -58.35 44.31
CA LYS A 6 67.56 -57.34 43.81
C LYS A 6 68.14 -57.68 42.44
N GLN A 7 68.31 -58.97 42.15
CA GLN A 7 68.90 -59.43 40.90
C GLN A 7 67.90 -59.31 39.73
N SER A 8 66.61 -59.59 39.94
CA SER A 8 65.58 -59.41 38.92
C SER A 8 65.28 -57.94 38.60
N ILE A 9 65.41 -57.04 39.58
CA ILE A 9 65.24 -55.59 39.37
C ILE A 9 66.40 -55.01 38.56
N GLN A 10 67.64 -55.53 38.70
CA GLN A 10 68.78 -55.10 37.87
C GLN A 10 68.75 -55.65 36.44
N GLU A 11 68.24 -56.87 36.22
CA GLU A 11 68.11 -57.44 34.87
C GLU A 11 66.95 -56.85 34.06
N HIS A 12 65.89 -56.36 34.72
CA HIS A 12 64.69 -55.82 34.06
C HIS A 12 64.48 -54.32 34.23
N ALA A 13 65.37 -53.59 34.92
CA ALA A 13 65.37 -52.13 34.88
C ALA A 13 65.77 -51.65 33.48
N TYR A 14 64.76 -51.35 32.68
CA TYR A 14 64.92 -50.68 31.40
C TYR A 14 65.62 -49.33 31.63
N ASN A 15 66.92 -49.27 31.32
CA ASN A 15 67.66 -48.01 31.30
C ASN A 15 67.07 -47.14 30.18
N GLU A 16 66.51 -45.98 30.55
CA GLU A 16 65.85 -45.04 29.63
C GLU A 16 66.69 -44.77 28.37
N THR A 17 68.01 -44.66 28.54
CA THR A 17 68.95 -44.42 27.43
C THR A 17 68.97 -45.56 26.41
N LYS A 18 68.78 -46.81 26.84
CA LYS A 18 68.76 -47.99 25.97
C LYS A 18 67.44 -48.10 25.23
N MET A 19 66.32 -47.76 25.88
CA MET A 19 64.99 -47.68 25.27
C MET A 19 64.95 -46.57 24.21
N LEU A 20 65.47 -45.38 24.54
CA LEU A 20 65.55 -44.25 23.62
C LEU A 20 66.35 -44.59 22.36
N ARG A 21 67.49 -45.28 22.53
CA ARG A 21 68.33 -45.71 21.40
C ARG A 21 67.62 -46.73 20.51
N HIS A 22 66.84 -47.63 21.09
CA HIS A 22 66.06 -48.61 20.33
C HIS A 22 64.92 -47.94 19.56
N ILE A 23 64.21 -46.99 20.18
CA ILE A 23 63.14 -46.22 19.54
C ILE A 23 63.70 -45.36 18.39
N MET A 24 64.81 -44.67 18.59
CA MET A 24 65.43 -43.84 17.53
C MET A 24 65.93 -44.69 16.36
N ASN A 25 66.54 -45.85 16.62
CA ASN A 25 67.00 -46.76 15.56
C ASN A 25 65.83 -47.38 14.79
N SER A 26 64.74 -47.72 15.49
CA SER A 26 63.52 -48.25 14.87
C SER A 26 62.84 -47.20 13.99
N ALA A 27 62.74 -45.95 14.47
CA ALA A 27 62.20 -44.84 13.72
C ALA A 27 63.01 -44.53 12.44
N HIS A 28 64.35 -44.59 12.53
CA HIS A 28 65.23 -44.37 11.36
C HIS A 28 65.08 -45.47 10.31
N SER A 29 64.93 -46.73 10.72
CA SER A 29 64.72 -47.87 9.80
C SER A 29 63.40 -47.81 9.03
N GLN A 30 62.42 -47.06 9.54
CA GLN A 30 61.12 -46.81 8.89
C GLN A 30 61.07 -45.47 8.14
N GLY A 31 62.22 -44.80 7.95
CA GLY A 31 62.30 -43.53 7.23
C GLY A 31 61.80 -42.30 7.99
N ILE A 32 61.55 -42.42 9.31
CA ILE A 32 61.07 -41.33 10.14
C ILE A 32 62.27 -40.50 10.63
N VAL A 33 62.49 -39.34 10.01
CA VAL A 33 63.51 -38.36 10.42
C VAL A 33 62.89 -37.28 11.33
N PRO A 34 63.59 -36.83 12.39
CA PRO A 34 63.08 -35.78 13.26
C PRO A 34 62.98 -34.45 12.50
N MET A 35 61.77 -33.89 12.46
CA MET A 35 61.48 -32.60 11.82
C MET A 35 62.24 -31.48 12.55
N LYS A 36 63.16 -30.80 11.85
CA LYS A 36 63.82 -29.59 12.36
C LYS A 36 62.78 -28.48 12.49
N LYS A 37 62.38 -28.12 13.71
CA LYS A 37 61.51 -26.97 13.96
C LYS A 37 62.21 -25.70 13.46
N GLN A 38 61.77 -25.17 12.33
CA GLN A 38 62.16 -23.82 11.93
C GLN A 38 61.37 -22.81 12.76
N PRO A 39 62.01 -21.80 13.39
CA PRO A 39 61.28 -20.74 14.04
C PRO A 39 60.52 -19.93 12.99
N PHE A 40 59.19 -19.90 13.10
CA PHE A 40 58.34 -19.04 12.27
C PHE A 40 58.53 -17.59 12.72
N PHE A 41 59.49 -16.88 12.12
CA PHE A 41 59.67 -15.45 12.34
C PHE A 41 58.61 -14.68 11.57
N MET A 42 57.48 -14.42 12.22
CA MET A 42 56.43 -13.53 11.71
C MET A 42 56.96 -12.09 11.76
N THR A 43 57.29 -11.50 10.61
CA THR A 43 57.78 -10.12 10.52
C THR A 43 56.68 -9.12 10.91
N LYS A 44 57.04 -7.95 11.45
CA LYS A 44 56.10 -6.91 11.90
C LYS A 44 55.09 -6.49 10.81
N THR A 45 55.42 -6.67 9.54
CA THR A 45 54.53 -6.38 8.40
C THR A 45 53.36 -7.36 8.28
N PHE A 46 53.51 -8.60 8.76
CA PHE A 46 52.44 -9.60 8.76
C PHE A 46 51.38 -9.34 9.86
N ARG A 47 51.79 -8.72 10.99
CA ARG A 47 50.85 -8.29 12.05
C ARG A 47 50.02 -7.07 11.63
N LEU A 48 50.57 -6.18 10.81
CA LEU A 48 49.85 -5.03 10.27
C LEU A 48 48.80 -5.45 9.22
N GLY A 49 49.12 -6.43 8.37
CA GLY A 49 48.19 -6.96 7.36
C GLY A 49 46.96 -7.67 7.95
N LEU A 50 47.12 -8.36 9.09
CA LEU A 50 46.01 -9.06 9.76
C LEU A 50 44.98 -8.07 10.36
N SER A 51 45.45 -6.92 10.89
CA SER A 51 44.55 -5.85 11.37
C SER A 51 43.76 -5.20 10.24
N PHE A 52 44.38 -4.96 9.08
CA PHE A 52 43.66 -4.41 7.92
C PHE A 52 42.59 -5.37 7.40
N ALA A 53 42.87 -6.68 7.37
CA ALA A 53 41.89 -7.68 6.95
C ALA A 53 40.67 -7.72 7.89
N LEU A 54 40.88 -7.65 9.21
CA LEU A 54 39.79 -7.64 10.18
C LEU A 54 38.93 -6.37 10.08
N VAL A 55 39.58 -5.20 9.92
CA VAL A 55 38.87 -3.92 9.74
C VAL A 55 38.09 -3.91 8.43
N MET A 56 38.64 -4.46 7.34
CA MET A 56 37.92 -4.60 6.07
C MET A 56 36.72 -5.55 6.17
N ILE A 57 36.85 -6.68 6.88
CA ILE A 57 35.72 -7.60 7.12
C ILE A 57 34.64 -6.90 7.95
N LEU A 58 35.00 -6.18 9.01
CA LEU A 58 34.04 -5.41 9.82
C LEU A 58 33.40 -4.26 9.04
N ALA A 59 34.14 -3.60 8.14
CA ALA A 59 33.59 -2.58 7.25
C ALA A 59 32.64 -3.18 6.23
N ILE A 60 32.98 -4.32 5.62
CA ILE A 60 32.11 -5.02 4.65
C ILE A 60 30.86 -5.54 5.36
N VAL A 61 30.97 -6.14 6.55
CA VAL A 61 29.84 -6.61 7.35
C VAL A 61 29.00 -5.43 7.85
N GLY A 62 29.63 -4.32 8.25
CA GLY A 62 28.94 -3.09 8.64
C GLY A 62 28.17 -2.46 7.48
N ILE A 63 28.78 -2.36 6.29
CA ILE A 63 28.15 -1.88 5.06
C ILE A 63 27.01 -2.82 4.61
N PHE A 64 27.21 -4.15 4.70
CA PHE A 64 26.17 -5.13 4.40
C PHE A 64 25.02 -5.08 5.40
N GLN A 65 25.29 -5.01 6.71
CA GLN A 65 24.23 -4.91 7.72
C GLN A 65 23.45 -3.59 7.60
N PHE A 66 24.13 -2.45 7.41
CA PHE A 66 23.44 -1.16 7.25
C PHE A 66 22.62 -1.09 5.96
N ASN A 67 23.16 -1.53 4.81
CA ASN A 67 22.42 -1.40 3.54
C ASN A 67 21.37 -2.50 3.32
N THR A 68 21.53 -3.70 3.88
CA THR A 68 20.54 -4.77 3.69
C THR A 68 19.33 -4.64 4.59
N LEU A 69 19.48 -4.13 5.82
CA LEU A 69 18.34 -3.91 6.73
C LEU A 69 17.31 -2.95 6.12
N ASP A 70 17.75 -1.83 5.53
CA ASP A 70 16.85 -0.87 4.87
C ASP A 70 16.19 -1.46 3.61
N LEU A 71 16.92 -2.27 2.82
CA LEU A 71 16.39 -2.90 1.60
C LEU A 71 15.31 -3.96 1.88
N PHE A 72 15.35 -4.62 3.04
CA PHE A 72 14.31 -5.57 3.44
C PHE A 72 13.09 -4.87 4.04
N GLU A 73 13.29 -3.79 4.80
CA GLU A 73 12.18 -2.99 5.33
C GLU A 73 11.43 -2.23 4.22
N ASP A 74 12.11 -1.80 3.16
CA ASP A 74 11.46 -1.18 1.99
C ASP A 74 10.58 -2.13 1.18
N LYS A 75 10.70 -3.45 1.39
CA LYS A 75 9.86 -4.45 0.72
C LYS A 75 8.75 -5.00 1.61
N ALA A 76 8.76 -4.69 2.90
CA ALA A 76 7.73 -5.15 3.82
C ALA A 76 6.44 -4.34 3.61
N ILE A 77 5.33 -5.03 3.41
CA ILE A 77 4.01 -4.39 3.31
C ILE A 77 3.57 -3.97 4.71
N THR A 78 3.27 -2.68 4.85
CA THR A 78 2.87 -2.07 6.13
C THR A 78 1.41 -1.68 6.17
N ALA A 79 0.86 -1.35 5.02
CA ALA A 79 -0.55 -1.06 4.85
C ALA A 79 -1.01 -1.47 3.45
N VAL A 80 -2.31 -1.71 3.34
CA VAL A 80 -3.03 -1.84 2.08
C VAL A 80 -4.04 -0.70 2.01
N TYR A 81 -4.07 -0.02 0.88
CA TYR A 81 -5.10 0.97 0.56
C TYR A 81 -5.97 0.42 -0.55
N ALA A 82 -7.27 0.28 -0.29
CA ALA A 82 -8.22 -0.09 -1.32
C ALA A 82 -8.85 1.17 -1.90
N LEU A 83 -8.86 1.28 -3.22
CA LEU A 83 -9.46 2.39 -3.97
C LEU A 83 -10.67 1.86 -4.73
N ASP A 84 -11.86 2.29 -4.35
CA ASP A 84 -13.14 1.91 -4.94
C ASP A 84 -13.76 3.13 -5.63
N VAL A 85 -13.48 3.24 -6.92
CA VAL A 85 -14.11 4.19 -7.85
C VAL A 85 -15.17 3.49 -8.71
N ASN A 86 -15.01 2.17 -8.89
CA ASN A 86 -15.44 1.40 -10.05
C ASN A 86 -14.71 1.87 -11.31
N PRO A 87 -13.40 1.61 -11.46
CA PRO A 87 -12.67 0.40 -11.03
C PRO A 87 -12.23 0.31 -9.56
N SER A 88 -11.90 -0.91 -9.10
CA SER A 88 -11.45 -1.22 -7.74
C SER A 88 -10.02 -1.79 -7.68
N PHE A 89 -9.15 -1.19 -6.85
CA PHE A 89 -7.75 -1.59 -6.69
C PHE A 89 -7.37 -1.81 -5.22
N GLU A 90 -6.43 -2.72 -4.98
CA GLU A 90 -5.69 -2.81 -3.71
C GLU A 90 -4.22 -2.42 -3.92
N ILE A 91 -3.75 -1.46 -3.12
CA ILE A 91 -2.44 -0.84 -3.23
C ILE A 91 -1.66 -1.18 -1.97
N SER A 92 -0.67 -2.06 -2.07
CA SER A 92 0.19 -2.42 -0.95
C SER A 92 1.37 -1.47 -0.87
N VAL A 93 1.64 -0.93 0.32
CA VAL A 93 2.68 0.07 0.54
C VAL A 93 3.65 -0.36 1.63
N ASN A 94 4.88 0.17 1.57
CA ASN A 94 5.89 -0.02 2.61
C ASN A 94 5.84 1.07 3.69
N LYS A 95 6.74 0.99 4.69
CA LYS A 95 6.88 1.96 5.79
C LYS A 95 7.08 3.41 5.33
N ASN A 96 7.61 3.59 4.11
CA ASN A 96 7.91 4.86 3.48
C ASN A 96 6.78 5.33 2.54
N ASP A 97 5.60 4.72 2.64
CA ASP A 97 4.43 4.98 1.79
C ASP A 97 4.68 4.75 0.29
N LYS A 98 5.69 3.94 -0.04
CA LYS A 98 6.00 3.58 -1.42
C LYS A 98 5.19 2.36 -1.82
N VAL A 99 4.57 2.44 -2.99
CA VAL A 99 3.80 1.34 -3.56
C VAL A 99 4.72 0.18 -3.94
N ILE A 100 4.47 -0.98 -3.33
CA ILE A 100 5.14 -2.25 -3.62
C ILE A 100 4.38 -3.01 -4.70
N SER A 101 3.04 -3.02 -4.62
CA SER A 101 2.18 -3.73 -5.57
C SER A 101 0.81 -3.08 -5.69
N ILE A 102 0.16 -3.30 -6.83
CA ILE A 102 -1.20 -2.86 -7.13
C ILE A 102 -1.94 -4.07 -7.71
N THR A 103 -3.06 -4.44 -7.12
CA THR A 103 -3.90 -5.55 -7.54
C THR A 103 -5.24 -5.02 -8.04
N ALA A 104 -5.63 -5.39 -9.26
CA ALA A 104 -6.96 -5.14 -9.78
C ALA A 104 -7.97 -6.12 -9.13
N ILE A 105 -9.02 -5.60 -8.52
CA ILE A 105 -10.00 -6.40 -7.76
C ILE A 105 -11.26 -6.69 -8.58
N ASN A 106 -11.64 -5.80 -9.50
CA ASN A 106 -12.76 -6.00 -10.40
C ASN A 106 -12.33 -5.96 -11.89
N GLU A 107 -13.20 -6.38 -12.79
CA GLU A 107 -12.89 -6.47 -14.23
C GLU A 107 -12.58 -5.10 -14.85
N ASP A 108 -13.23 -4.03 -14.38
CA ASP A 108 -12.97 -2.68 -14.84
C ASP A 108 -11.55 -2.21 -14.52
N ALA A 109 -10.99 -2.64 -13.38
CA ALA A 109 -9.63 -2.30 -12.97
C ALA A 109 -8.56 -2.91 -13.89
N LEU A 110 -8.86 -4.03 -14.57
CA LEU A 110 -7.94 -4.66 -15.52
C LEU A 110 -7.71 -3.80 -16.77
N LYS A 111 -8.55 -2.80 -17.04
CA LYS A 111 -8.43 -1.89 -18.19
C LYS A 111 -7.43 -0.75 -17.94
N ILE A 112 -6.94 -0.60 -16.71
CA ILE A 112 -6.02 0.46 -16.31
C ILE A 112 -4.64 -0.12 -16.08
N GLU A 113 -3.65 0.38 -16.81
CA GLU A 113 -2.24 0.04 -16.60
C GLU A 113 -1.76 0.55 -15.23
N VAL A 114 -0.85 -0.18 -14.58
CA VAL A 114 -0.39 0.13 -13.21
C VAL A 114 1.13 0.03 -13.04
N GLU A 115 1.83 -0.47 -14.06
CA GLU A 115 3.25 -0.82 -14.01
C GLU A 115 4.15 0.39 -13.75
N ASP A 116 3.76 1.56 -14.28
CA ASP A 116 4.49 2.81 -14.10
C ASP A 116 4.32 3.41 -12.70
N LEU A 117 3.42 2.87 -11.88
CA LEU A 117 3.05 3.41 -10.57
C LEU A 117 3.86 2.79 -9.41
N PHE A 118 4.59 1.70 -9.64
CA PHE A 118 5.41 1.05 -8.62
C PHE A 118 6.52 1.97 -8.09
N GLY A 119 6.73 1.96 -6.77
CA GLY A 119 7.72 2.80 -6.09
C GLY A 119 7.34 4.28 -5.92
N LYS A 120 6.20 4.71 -6.45
CA LYS A 120 5.64 6.07 -6.20
C LYS A 120 4.97 6.13 -4.82
N SER A 121 4.68 7.34 -4.35
CA SER A 121 3.92 7.52 -3.10
C SER A 121 2.46 7.09 -3.30
N ALA A 122 1.83 6.56 -2.25
CA ALA A 122 0.46 6.08 -2.31
C ALA A 122 -0.53 7.15 -2.78
N THR A 123 -0.42 8.37 -2.26
CA THR A 123 -1.27 9.50 -2.67
C THR A 123 -1.17 9.79 -4.17
N SER A 124 0.06 9.80 -4.73
CA SER A 124 0.26 10.04 -6.15
C SER A 124 -0.31 8.92 -7.02
N VAL A 125 -0.20 7.67 -6.55
CA VAL A 125 -0.78 6.51 -7.22
C VAL A 125 -2.30 6.57 -7.20
N ILE A 126 -2.92 6.83 -6.04
CA ILE A 126 -4.36 7.00 -5.90
C ILE A 126 -4.88 8.09 -6.84
N GLU A 127 -4.25 9.26 -6.85
CA GLU A 127 -4.59 10.35 -7.79
C GLU A 127 -4.52 9.92 -9.25
N THR A 128 -3.48 9.18 -9.62
CA THR A 128 -3.28 8.76 -11.00
C THR A 128 -4.31 7.72 -11.42
N LEU A 129 -4.65 6.77 -10.54
CA LEU A 129 -5.68 5.78 -10.78
C LEU A 129 -7.07 6.43 -10.92
N ILE A 130 -7.36 7.44 -10.11
CA ILE A 130 -8.59 8.24 -10.24
C ILE A 130 -8.64 8.95 -11.60
N LYS A 131 -7.55 9.60 -12.02
CA LYS A 131 -7.46 10.26 -13.34
C LYS A 131 -7.69 9.28 -14.49
N ARG A 132 -7.01 8.13 -14.47
CA ARG A 132 -7.18 7.07 -15.48
C ARG A 132 -8.61 6.53 -15.48
N SER A 133 -9.26 6.46 -14.33
CA SER A 133 -10.66 6.05 -14.22
C SER A 133 -11.60 7.07 -14.88
N GLU A 134 -11.37 8.36 -14.68
CA GLU A 134 -12.13 9.42 -15.36
C GLU A 134 -11.90 9.42 -16.87
N GLU A 135 -10.66 9.25 -17.34
CA GLU A 135 -10.33 9.17 -18.77
C GLU A 135 -11.07 8.03 -19.48
N LEU A 136 -11.34 6.94 -18.77
CA LEU A 136 -12.13 5.80 -19.24
C LEU A 136 -13.65 5.98 -19.05
N GLY A 137 -14.09 7.10 -18.48
CA GLY A 137 -15.50 7.46 -18.31
C GLY A 137 -16.18 6.90 -17.06
N PHE A 138 -15.41 6.36 -16.11
CA PHE A 138 -15.96 5.84 -14.85
C PHE A 138 -16.36 6.93 -13.85
N ILE A 139 -15.75 8.10 -13.96
CA ILE A 139 -16.09 9.30 -13.19
C ILE A 139 -16.59 10.36 -14.18
N ASN A 140 -17.70 11.01 -13.86
CA ASN A 140 -18.19 12.15 -14.62
C ASN A 140 -18.24 13.39 -13.73
N THR A 141 -17.13 14.13 -13.74
CA THR A 141 -16.98 15.40 -13.01
C THR A 141 -17.91 16.51 -13.53
N THR A 142 -18.60 16.29 -14.66
CA THR A 142 -19.51 17.25 -15.29
C THR A 142 -20.99 16.96 -15.08
N ASP A 143 -21.34 15.84 -14.44
CA ASP A 143 -22.72 15.52 -14.06
C ASP A 143 -23.07 16.23 -12.74
N LEU A 144 -24.36 16.53 -12.54
CA LEU A 144 -24.90 17.03 -11.28
C LEU A 144 -25.05 15.93 -10.24
N VAL A 145 -24.82 14.67 -10.59
CA VAL A 145 -24.75 13.55 -9.64
C VAL A 145 -23.37 13.53 -8.99
N ASP A 146 -23.35 13.33 -7.67
CA ASP A 146 -22.11 13.14 -6.92
C ASP A 146 -21.55 11.74 -7.21
N ASP A 147 -20.41 11.68 -7.90
CA ASP A 147 -19.58 10.49 -7.88
C ASP A 147 -18.75 10.47 -6.58
N TYR A 148 -18.62 9.28 -6.00
CA TYR A 148 -17.90 9.06 -4.75
C TYR A 148 -16.75 8.11 -4.98
N ILE A 149 -15.60 8.49 -4.45
CA ILE A 149 -14.38 7.69 -4.41
C ILE A 149 -14.24 7.21 -2.98
N LEU A 150 -14.29 5.90 -2.79
CA LEU A 150 -14.08 5.31 -1.49
C LEU A 150 -12.64 4.83 -1.37
N VAL A 151 -11.95 5.26 -0.31
CA VAL A 151 -10.60 4.81 0.03
C VAL A 151 -10.66 4.09 1.37
N SER A 152 -10.36 2.79 1.36
CA SER A 152 -10.25 1.99 2.59
C SER A 152 -8.78 1.86 3.00
N VAL A 153 -8.50 2.09 4.29
CA VAL A 153 -7.14 2.08 4.84
C VAL A 153 -6.99 0.92 5.80
N ILE A 154 -6.11 -0.03 5.46
CA ILE A 154 -5.92 -1.28 6.20
C ILE A 154 -4.48 -1.39 6.69
N PRO A 155 -4.18 -1.12 7.98
CA PRO A 155 -2.86 -1.37 8.54
C PRO A 155 -2.60 -2.88 8.66
N MET A 156 -1.36 -3.32 8.38
CA MET A 156 -0.96 -4.72 8.57
C MET A 156 -0.60 -5.06 10.03
N ASP A 157 -0.29 -4.04 10.85
CA ASP A 157 -0.01 -4.16 12.28
C ASP A 157 -0.50 -2.89 13.00
N ASP A 158 -0.97 -3.04 14.24
CA ASP A 158 -1.50 -1.99 15.10
C ASP A 158 -0.49 -0.87 15.36
N LYS A 159 0.81 -1.19 15.31
CA LYS A 159 1.91 -0.22 15.46
C LYS A 159 2.03 0.75 14.29
N GLN A 160 1.41 0.45 13.15
CA GLN A 160 1.50 1.24 11.91
C GLN A 160 0.33 2.22 11.75
N THR A 161 -0.48 2.36 12.81
CA THR A 161 -1.60 3.30 12.90
C THR A 161 -1.19 4.76 12.68
N THR A 162 0.05 5.16 13.00
CA THR A 162 0.54 6.52 12.74
C THR A 162 0.70 6.79 11.23
N GLN A 163 1.13 5.80 10.44
CA GLN A 163 1.27 5.92 8.99
C GLN A 163 -0.12 6.01 8.32
N THR A 164 -1.09 5.22 8.79
CA THR A 164 -2.45 5.21 8.24
C THR A 164 -3.27 6.45 8.61
N ASN A 165 -3.07 7.01 9.81
CA ASN A 165 -3.64 8.32 10.18
C ASN A 165 -3.16 9.44 9.26
N GLY A 166 -1.90 9.36 8.79
CA GLY A 166 -1.33 10.34 7.87
C GLY A 166 -1.93 10.28 6.46
N LEU A 167 -2.38 9.12 5.98
CA LEU A 167 -2.98 9.05 4.63
C LEU A 167 -4.30 9.82 4.55
N GLU A 168 -5.16 9.74 5.57
CA GLU A 168 -6.42 10.49 5.60
C GLU A 168 -6.17 12.00 5.48
N GLU A 169 -5.18 12.49 6.23
CA GLU A 169 -4.78 13.89 6.22
C GLU A 169 -4.12 14.27 4.89
N ARG A 170 -3.25 13.43 4.34
CA ARG A 170 -2.58 13.66 3.05
C ARG A 170 -3.52 13.61 1.87
N ILE A 171 -4.51 12.72 1.87
CA ILE A 171 -5.59 12.71 0.87
C ILE A 171 -6.43 13.97 1.04
N ALA A 172 -6.72 14.40 2.28
CA ALA A 172 -7.44 15.65 2.53
C ALA A 172 -6.65 16.89 2.11
N GLU A 173 -5.33 16.90 2.29
CA GLU A 173 -4.43 17.97 1.87
C GLU A 173 -4.25 17.96 0.36
N ALA A 174 -4.05 16.80 -0.26
CA ALA A 174 -4.07 16.65 -1.71
C ALA A 174 -5.41 17.08 -2.30
N SER A 175 -6.52 16.83 -1.61
CA SER A 175 -7.84 17.34 -2.01
C SER A 175 -7.98 18.86 -1.88
N LYS A 176 -7.09 19.55 -1.14
CA LYS A 176 -7.03 21.02 -1.09
C LYS A 176 -6.07 21.61 -2.11
N ASP A 177 -4.97 20.93 -2.41
CA ASP A 177 -3.93 21.48 -3.31
C ASP A 177 -4.13 21.07 -4.77
N SER A 178 -4.76 19.93 -5.00
CA SER A 178 -5.08 19.42 -6.34
C SER A 178 -6.45 19.95 -6.77
N SER A 179 -6.47 20.91 -7.69
CA SER A 179 -7.69 21.37 -8.38
C SER A 179 -8.52 20.22 -8.97
N TYR A 180 -7.86 19.09 -9.24
CA TYR A 180 -8.48 17.86 -9.68
C TYR A 180 -9.24 17.13 -8.57
N LEU A 181 -8.54 16.77 -7.47
CA LEU A 181 -9.16 16.08 -6.34
C LEU A 181 -10.18 16.95 -5.62
N GLN A 182 -10.00 18.28 -5.64
CA GLN A 182 -10.99 19.23 -5.18
C GLN A 182 -12.36 18.88 -5.78
N ASN A 183 -12.47 18.50 -7.06
CA ASN A 183 -13.76 18.25 -7.71
C ASN A 183 -14.43 16.90 -7.38
N LEU A 184 -13.81 16.06 -6.54
CA LEU A 184 -14.26 14.69 -6.29
C LEU A 184 -14.78 14.53 -4.85
N ASN A 185 -15.79 13.66 -4.65
CA ASN A 185 -16.20 13.31 -3.29
C ASN A 185 -15.35 12.13 -2.80
N VAL A 186 -14.36 12.41 -1.97
CA VAL A 186 -13.51 11.37 -1.41
C VAL A 186 -14.00 11.02 -0.01
N ALA A 187 -14.40 9.76 0.14
CA ALA A 187 -14.75 9.14 1.40
C ALA A 187 -13.61 8.22 1.83
N VAL A 188 -13.09 8.42 3.03
CA VAL A 188 -11.99 7.60 3.57
C VAL A 188 -12.48 6.85 4.80
N ILE A 189 -12.17 5.57 4.89
CA ILE A 189 -12.55 4.71 6.00
C ILE A 189 -11.38 3.83 6.42
N LYS A 190 -11.24 3.59 7.73
CA LYS A 190 -10.31 2.57 8.24
C LYS A 190 -11.00 1.23 8.28
N SER A 191 -10.28 0.20 7.86
CA SER A 191 -10.74 -1.18 7.89
C SER A 191 -9.66 -2.08 8.47
N THR A 192 -10.06 -3.26 8.90
CA THR A 192 -9.20 -4.23 9.57
C THR A 192 -8.71 -5.29 8.59
N LEU A 193 -7.60 -5.94 8.93
CA LEU A 193 -7.13 -7.10 8.18
C LEU A 193 -8.17 -8.23 8.15
N ILE A 194 -8.97 -8.39 9.21
CA ILE A 194 -10.04 -9.40 9.27
C ILE A 194 -11.11 -9.10 8.22
N GLU A 195 -11.61 -7.86 8.16
CA GLU A 195 -12.60 -7.46 7.16
C GLU A 195 -12.05 -7.66 5.73
N LEU A 196 -10.77 -7.34 5.49
CA LEU A 196 -10.10 -7.60 4.20
C LEU A 196 -10.15 -9.08 3.83
N ARG A 197 -9.80 -9.99 4.74
CA ARG A 197 -9.85 -11.44 4.48
C ARG A 197 -11.26 -11.95 4.24
N GLU A 198 -12.25 -11.42 4.95
CA GLU A 198 -13.65 -11.77 4.72
C GLU A 198 -14.15 -11.29 3.35
N ALA A 199 -13.76 -10.08 2.95
CA ALA A 199 -14.09 -9.51 1.64
C ALA A 199 -13.43 -10.29 0.50
N GLU A 200 -12.14 -10.64 0.63
CA GLU A 200 -11.40 -11.52 -0.30
C GLU A 200 -12.11 -12.88 -0.47
N ALA A 201 -12.51 -13.52 0.63
CA ALA A 201 -13.21 -14.81 0.60
C ALA A 201 -14.56 -14.73 -0.14
N LYS A 202 -15.22 -13.58 -0.06
CA LYS A 202 -16.48 -13.28 -0.76
C LYS A 202 -16.26 -12.72 -2.17
N LYS A 203 -15.01 -12.44 -2.56
CA LYS A 203 -14.63 -11.76 -3.82
C LYS A 203 -15.31 -10.40 -3.99
N ILE A 204 -15.40 -9.64 -2.91
CA ILE A 204 -15.99 -8.30 -2.87
C ILE A 204 -14.85 -7.31 -2.58
N PRO A 205 -14.78 -6.15 -3.26
CA PRO A 205 -13.87 -5.09 -2.85
C PRO A 205 -14.12 -4.67 -1.39
N ILE A 206 -13.06 -4.56 -0.60
CA ILE A 206 -13.17 -4.33 0.84
C ILE A 206 -13.96 -3.07 1.21
N GLY A 207 -13.84 -1.97 0.45
CA GLY A 207 -14.61 -0.77 0.73
C GLY A 207 -16.11 -1.03 0.57
N LEU A 208 -16.52 -1.72 -0.50
CA LEU A 208 -17.91 -2.13 -0.69
C LEU A 208 -18.37 -3.08 0.40
N TYR A 209 -17.55 -4.04 0.81
CA TYR A 209 -17.87 -4.94 1.93
C TYR A 209 -18.19 -4.18 3.22
N VAL A 210 -17.32 -3.23 3.58
CA VAL A 210 -17.45 -2.48 4.84
C VAL A 210 -18.66 -1.56 4.82
N ILE A 211 -18.90 -0.79 3.75
CA ILE A 211 -20.05 0.13 3.70
C ILE A 211 -21.38 -0.64 3.64
N ASN A 212 -21.44 -1.77 2.94
CA ASN A 212 -22.64 -2.60 2.87
C ASN A 212 -22.94 -3.25 4.23
N GLY A 213 -21.91 -3.57 5.02
CA GLY A 213 -22.09 -4.01 6.41
C GLY A 213 -22.61 -2.93 7.37
N MET A 214 -22.71 -1.67 6.95
CA MET A 214 -23.26 -0.57 7.76
C MET A 214 -24.77 -0.42 7.63
N VAL A 215 -25.37 -1.01 6.59
CA VAL A 215 -26.80 -0.84 6.28
C VAL A 215 -27.55 -2.14 6.50
N LYS A 216 -28.83 -2.03 6.85
CA LYS A 216 -29.73 -3.17 7.03
C LYS A 216 -30.51 -3.42 5.74
N GLU A 217 -29.81 -3.89 4.72
CA GLU A 217 -30.40 -4.34 3.45
C GLU A 217 -30.73 -5.85 3.53
N PRO A 218 -31.68 -6.37 2.72
CA PRO A 218 -31.91 -7.82 2.60
C PRO A 218 -30.64 -8.53 2.14
N GLU A 219 -30.33 -9.70 2.71
CA GLU A 219 -29.15 -10.48 2.35
C GLU A 219 -29.09 -10.77 0.83
N GLY A 220 -28.08 -10.25 0.13
CA GLY A 220 -27.69 -10.76 -1.19
C GLY A 220 -27.18 -9.76 -2.22
N GLU A 221 -27.63 -8.49 -2.19
CA GLU A 221 -27.22 -7.49 -3.19
C GLU A 221 -26.26 -6.46 -2.59
N ILE A 222 -25.11 -6.29 -3.25
CA ILE A 222 -24.08 -5.31 -2.85
C ILE A 222 -24.41 -4.00 -3.57
N ILE A 223 -24.73 -2.96 -2.82
CA ILE A 223 -24.89 -1.63 -3.37
C ILE A 223 -23.52 -0.99 -3.65
N SER A 224 -23.45 -0.24 -4.74
CA SER A 224 -22.24 0.49 -5.12
C SER A 224 -21.94 1.64 -4.15
N ALA A 225 -20.69 2.13 -4.13
CA ALA A 225 -20.35 3.32 -3.35
C ALA A 225 -21.22 4.54 -3.75
N LYS A 226 -21.45 4.74 -5.06
CA LYS A 226 -22.30 5.81 -5.58
C LYS A 226 -23.72 5.73 -5.04
N GLU A 227 -24.32 4.56 -5.06
CA GLU A 227 -25.66 4.31 -4.54
C GLU A 227 -25.71 4.50 -3.02
N PHE A 228 -24.76 3.89 -2.30
CA PHE A 228 -24.62 4.04 -0.85
C PHE A 228 -24.56 5.51 -0.44
N PHE A 229 -23.68 6.29 -1.05
CA PHE A 229 -23.50 7.70 -0.69
C PHE A 229 -24.57 8.63 -1.26
N SER A 230 -25.46 8.16 -2.14
CA SER A 230 -26.61 8.95 -2.61
C SER A 230 -27.68 9.10 -1.51
N ASP A 231 -27.78 8.13 -0.60
CA ASP A 231 -28.70 8.18 0.56
C ASP A 231 -28.13 9.06 1.71
N PRO A 232 -28.86 10.13 2.13
CA PRO A 232 -28.48 10.94 3.29
C PRO A 232 -28.28 10.18 4.60
N VAL A 233 -29.05 9.12 4.84
CA VAL A 233 -28.97 8.28 6.06
C VAL A 233 -27.67 7.49 6.04
N ASN A 234 -27.33 6.88 4.91
CA ASN A 234 -26.07 6.12 4.76
C ASN A 234 -24.85 7.02 4.90
N ARG A 235 -24.88 8.24 4.36
CA ARG A 235 -23.82 9.24 4.59
C ARG A 235 -23.63 9.55 6.07
N ALA A 236 -24.73 9.74 6.80
CA ALA A 236 -24.67 10.01 8.24
C ALA A 236 -24.10 8.80 9.02
N THR A 237 -24.52 7.58 8.66
CA THR A 237 -23.99 6.34 9.24
C THR A 237 -22.49 6.19 8.96
N PHE A 238 -22.05 6.46 7.73
CA PHE A 238 -20.63 6.40 7.35
C PHE A 238 -19.76 7.34 8.18
N GLN A 239 -20.22 8.57 8.43
CA GLN A 239 -19.49 9.57 9.22
C GLN A 239 -19.24 9.14 10.68
N THR A 240 -19.86 8.07 11.17
CA THR A 240 -19.56 7.50 12.49
C THR A 240 -18.23 6.73 12.54
N LYS A 241 -17.73 6.26 11.38
CA LYS A 241 -16.52 5.44 11.25
C LYS A 241 -15.51 5.94 10.21
N GLY A 242 -15.95 6.78 9.28
CA GLY A 242 -15.14 7.33 8.20
C GLY A 242 -15.29 8.84 8.09
N VAL A 243 -14.50 9.42 7.19
CA VAL A 243 -14.48 10.85 6.92
C VAL A 243 -14.87 11.09 5.47
N ILE A 244 -15.85 11.95 5.24
CA ILE A 244 -16.20 12.44 3.90
C ILE A 244 -15.63 13.85 3.78
N LYS A 245 -14.70 14.06 2.85
CA LYS A 245 -14.16 15.39 2.56
C LYS A 245 -14.92 15.99 1.39
N THR A 246 -15.59 17.11 1.64
CA THR A 246 -16.31 17.83 0.58
C THR A 246 -16.14 19.34 0.71
N ASP A 247 -15.57 19.98 -0.32
CA ASP A 247 -15.77 21.42 -0.56
C ASP A 247 -17.10 21.62 -1.31
N LYS A 248 -18.20 21.32 -0.63
CA LYS A 248 -19.53 21.12 -1.24
C LYS A 248 -20.06 22.32 -2.04
N VAL A 249 -19.84 23.54 -1.53
CA VAL A 249 -20.53 24.75 -2.00
C VAL A 249 -19.97 25.24 -3.33
N ASP A 250 -18.66 25.51 -3.39
CA ASP A 250 -18.02 26.05 -4.60
C ASP A 250 -18.03 25.03 -5.74
N ARG A 251 -17.95 23.73 -5.42
CA ARG A 251 -18.02 22.64 -6.40
C ARG A 251 -19.40 22.46 -7.00
N LEU A 252 -20.44 22.51 -6.18
CA LEU A 252 -21.81 22.43 -6.69
C LEU A 252 -22.09 23.63 -7.60
N LYS A 253 -21.60 24.83 -7.23
CA LYS A 253 -21.66 26.01 -8.12
C LYS A 253 -20.92 25.78 -9.44
N ALA A 254 -19.69 25.27 -9.41
CA ALA A 254 -18.91 25.00 -10.62
C ALA A 254 -19.61 23.99 -11.56
N ARG A 255 -20.13 22.87 -11.03
CA ARG A 255 -20.86 21.86 -11.81
C ARG A 255 -22.16 22.41 -12.41
N ILE A 256 -22.91 23.19 -11.62
CA ILE A 256 -24.10 23.89 -12.12
C ILE A 256 -23.70 24.83 -13.27
N LEU A 257 -22.63 25.62 -13.16
CA LEU A 257 -22.17 26.50 -14.24
C LEU A 257 -21.82 25.74 -15.52
N ILE A 258 -21.14 24.59 -15.41
CA ILE A 258 -20.81 23.73 -16.57
C ILE A 258 -22.10 23.21 -17.22
N ALA A 259 -23.06 22.73 -16.43
CA ALA A 259 -24.36 22.27 -16.90
C ALA A 259 -25.16 23.38 -17.59
N LEU A 260 -25.17 24.59 -17.03
CA LEU A 260 -25.78 25.76 -17.64
C LEU A 260 -25.11 26.13 -18.97
N GLY A 261 -23.78 26.00 -19.06
CA GLY A 261 -23.04 26.20 -20.32
C GLY A 261 -23.45 25.22 -21.43
N LYS A 262 -23.71 23.94 -21.08
CA LYS A 262 -24.26 22.95 -22.04
C LYS A 262 -25.65 23.36 -22.54
N LEU A 263 -26.48 23.92 -21.66
CA LEU A 263 -27.82 24.43 -21.99
C LEU A 263 -27.74 25.70 -22.86
N ASP A 264 -26.84 26.64 -22.56
CA ASP A 264 -26.66 27.83 -23.40
C ASP A 264 -26.18 27.47 -24.82
N ALA A 265 -25.32 26.46 -24.94
CA ALA A 265 -24.79 25.99 -26.22
C ALA A 265 -25.90 25.47 -27.16
N ILE A 266 -27.03 25.03 -26.61
CA ILE A 266 -28.21 24.61 -27.38
C ILE A 266 -29.31 25.68 -27.41
N GLY A 267 -29.03 26.90 -26.94
CA GLY A 267 -29.93 28.05 -27.01
C GLY A 267 -30.96 28.15 -25.88
N VAL A 268 -30.80 27.41 -24.79
CA VAL A 268 -31.63 27.57 -23.59
C VAL A 268 -31.10 28.76 -22.78
N ASP A 269 -31.97 29.74 -22.48
CA ASP A 269 -31.58 30.89 -21.65
C ASP A 269 -31.45 30.49 -20.18
N THR A 270 -30.22 30.56 -19.65
CA THR A 270 -29.89 30.23 -18.26
C THR A 270 -29.54 31.43 -17.40
N THR A 271 -29.71 32.66 -17.92
CA THR A 271 -29.22 33.90 -17.30
C THR A 271 -29.75 34.10 -15.87
N ASP A 272 -31.04 33.85 -15.66
CA ASP A 272 -31.67 33.94 -14.32
C ASP A 272 -31.03 32.95 -13.33
N ILE A 273 -30.83 31.70 -13.77
CA ILE A 273 -30.26 30.65 -12.93
C ILE A 273 -28.81 30.98 -12.57
N LYS A 274 -28.01 31.50 -13.52
CA LYS A 274 -26.65 31.96 -13.25
C LYS A 274 -26.61 33.09 -12.22
N ASN A 275 -27.52 34.05 -12.31
CA ASN A 275 -27.59 35.17 -11.37
C ASN A 275 -27.95 34.69 -9.95
N ARG A 276 -28.91 33.77 -9.83
CA ARG A 276 -29.30 33.15 -8.55
C ARG A 276 -28.14 32.35 -7.94
N LEU A 277 -27.33 31.69 -8.78
CA LEU A 277 -26.19 30.89 -8.34
C LEU A 277 -25.07 31.70 -7.67
N ILE A 278 -24.86 32.95 -8.11
CA ILE A 278 -23.83 33.84 -7.54
C ILE A 278 -24.05 34.02 -6.04
N THR A 279 -25.29 34.29 -5.63
CA THR A 279 -25.65 34.58 -4.24
C THR A 279 -26.16 33.36 -3.47
N ALA A 280 -26.30 32.19 -4.12
CA ALA A 280 -26.87 30.98 -3.54
C ALA A 280 -26.07 30.47 -2.32
N LYS A 281 -26.81 30.09 -1.28
CA LYS A 281 -26.32 29.37 -0.09
C LYS A 281 -26.78 27.90 -0.13
N ASP A 282 -26.39 27.10 0.86
CA ASP A 282 -26.55 25.63 0.86
C ASP A 282 -27.91 25.11 0.38
N LYS A 283 -29.02 25.66 0.90
CA LYS A 283 -30.37 25.24 0.49
C LYS A 283 -30.72 25.68 -0.93
N ASP A 284 -30.38 26.91 -1.30
CA ASP A 284 -30.63 27.47 -2.63
C ASP A 284 -29.87 26.69 -3.72
N LEU A 285 -28.67 26.18 -3.38
CA LEU A 285 -27.86 25.39 -4.30
C LEU A 285 -28.49 24.05 -4.66
N ILE A 286 -29.14 23.39 -3.71
CA ILE A 286 -29.85 22.13 -3.95
C ILE A 286 -31.07 22.38 -4.85
N ASP A 287 -31.80 23.46 -4.62
CA ASP A 287 -32.96 23.82 -5.44
C ASP A 287 -32.55 24.16 -6.87
N ILE A 288 -31.47 24.95 -7.04
CA ILE A 288 -30.89 25.26 -8.35
C ILE A 288 -30.39 24.00 -9.05
N GLN A 289 -29.68 23.11 -8.35
CA GLN A 289 -29.22 21.83 -8.90
C GLN A 289 -30.39 21.01 -9.46
N ASN A 290 -31.48 20.89 -8.71
CA ASN A 290 -32.67 20.16 -9.13
C ASN A 290 -33.36 20.79 -10.35
N GLU A 291 -33.42 22.12 -10.40
CA GLU A 291 -33.95 22.87 -11.54
C GLU A 291 -33.12 22.63 -12.81
N VAL A 292 -31.80 22.75 -12.72
CA VAL A 292 -30.88 22.51 -13.84
C VAL A 292 -30.94 21.05 -14.29
N ARG A 293 -31.05 20.09 -13.37
CA ARG A 293 -31.19 18.68 -13.72
C ARG A 293 -32.46 18.42 -14.55
N LYS A 294 -33.60 19.02 -14.17
CA LYS A 294 -34.84 18.92 -14.95
C LYS A 294 -34.68 19.51 -16.35
N LEU A 295 -33.96 20.61 -16.49
CA LEU A 295 -33.67 21.23 -17.79
C LEU A 295 -32.77 20.35 -18.65
N LEU A 296 -31.70 19.79 -18.11
CA LEU A 296 -30.83 18.86 -18.83
C LEU A 296 -31.61 17.66 -19.36
N ASN A 297 -32.45 17.05 -18.52
CA ASN A 297 -33.25 15.88 -18.90
C ASN A 297 -34.29 16.21 -19.96
N LYS A 298 -34.94 17.39 -19.86
CA LYS A 298 -35.88 17.89 -20.89
C LYS A 298 -35.23 18.03 -22.26
N HIS A 299 -33.92 18.30 -22.32
CA HIS A 299 -33.17 18.52 -23.54
C HIS A 299 -32.28 17.34 -23.95
N HIS A 300 -32.45 16.16 -23.33
CA HIS A 300 -31.64 14.96 -23.58
C HIS A 300 -30.12 15.19 -23.41
N LEU A 301 -29.75 16.10 -22.51
CA LEU A 301 -28.37 16.40 -22.13
C LEU A 301 -27.96 15.75 -20.80
N GLY A 302 -28.88 15.04 -20.14
CA GLY A 302 -28.61 14.22 -18.95
C GLY A 302 -27.88 12.91 -19.29
N SER A 303 -27.24 12.26 -18.31
CA SER A 303 -26.52 11.00 -18.56
C SER A 303 -27.47 9.85 -18.93
N THR A 304 -27.03 8.97 -19.84
CA THR A 304 -27.80 7.89 -20.47
C THR A 304 -28.37 6.84 -19.50
N SER A 305 -27.88 6.79 -18.26
CA SER A 305 -28.43 5.92 -17.20
C SER A 305 -29.85 6.31 -16.79
N GLU A 306 -30.31 7.52 -17.10
CA GLU A 306 -31.62 8.03 -16.69
C GLU A 306 -32.72 7.89 -17.76
N VAL A 307 -32.39 7.53 -19.00
CA VAL A 307 -33.40 7.41 -20.08
C VAL A 307 -34.22 6.11 -19.96
N ASN A 308 -33.67 5.05 -19.35
CA ASN A 308 -34.32 3.73 -19.30
C ASN A 308 -35.21 3.46 -18.07
N ALA A 309 -35.37 4.38 -17.13
CA ALA A 309 -36.17 4.11 -15.92
C ALA A 309 -37.69 4.28 -16.11
N LYS A 310 -38.17 4.67 -17.30
CA LYS A 310 -39.61 4.90 -17.53
C LYS A 310 -40.23 4.34 -18.80
N ASP A 311 -39.45 3.78 -19.73
CA ASP A 311 -39.98 3.38 -21.04
C ASP A 311 -39.96 1.86 -21.33
N GLU A 312 -39.69 1.00 -20.34
CA GLU A 312 -39.93 -0.45 -20.45
C GLU A 312 -41.08 -0.91 -19.56
N ILE A 313 -42.29 -0.42 -19.84
CA ILE A 313 -43.54 -1.11 -19.53
C ILE A 313 -44.38 -1.10 -20.82
N TYR A 314 -44.70 -2.31 -21.34
CA TYR A 314 -45.25 -2.64 -22.66
C TYR A 314 -44.18 -2.58 -23.77
N ILE A 315 -43.72 -3.69 -24.38
CA ILE A 315 -44.43 -4.87 -24.92
C ILE A 315 -43.56 -6.12 -24.73
#